data_AF-A0A7X9DAY4-F1
#
_entry.id   AF-A0A7X9DAY4-F1
#
_cell.length_a   1.000
_cell.length_b   1.000
_cell.length_c   1.000
_cell.angle_alpha   90.00
_cell.angle_beta   90.00
_cell.angle_gamma   90.00
#
_symmetry.space_group_name_H-M   'P 1'
#
loop_
_entity.id
_entity.type
_entity.pdbx_description
1 polymer ?
#
loop_
_entity_poly.entity_id
_entity_poly.type
_entity_poly.pdbx_seq_one_letter_code
_entity_poly.pdbx_strand_id
1 'polypeptide(L)'
;MVGGYTKLDPVFQGKYERTRRTFCVILYAPTHGAIPVVSLDGRFEQYLPHLEEYYVVVHAPHPARVTGQKNGGQVTMQALVDADIVITDAGSLVYEAWALGKPVVFPSWLTKEGVLGCFSGSFEEQIYREEIGYHATDYNDLLRHLKRAALFGIDDRAVSFIEQIFPVELRGRSGEVTANLLRRFEK
;
A
#
# COMPACT_ATOMS: atom_id res chain seq x y z
N MET A 1 10.77 -8.84 17.70
CA MET A 1 9.46 -8.79 18.39
C MET A 1 8.43 -8.42 17.34
N VAL A 2 7.43 -9.27 17.08
CA VAL A 2 6.38 -8.97 16.09
C VAL A 2 5.24 -8.30 16.84
N GLY A 3 5.12 -6.97 16.72
CA GLY A 3 4.13 -6.16 17.45
C GLY A 3 2.77 -6.03 16.75
N GLY A 4 2.66 -6.55 15.52
CA GLY A 4 1.52 -6.33 14.65
C GLY A 4 1.34 -4.85 14.26
N TYR A 5 0.23 -4.53 13.61
CA TYR A 5 -0.02 -3.19 13.06
C TYR A 5 -1.25 -2.54 13.73
N THR A 6 -1.03 -1.92 14.89
CA THR A 6 -2.10 -1.35 15.75
C THR A 6 -3.02 -0.37 15.02
N LYS A 7 -2.48 0.39 14.05
CA LYS A 7 -3.23 1.31 13.20
C LYS A 7 -4.36 0.61 12.43
N LEU A 8 -4.20 -0.67 12.07
CA LEU A 8 -5.19 -1.44 11.33
C LEU A 8 -6.19 -2.19 12.22
N ASP A 9 -5.97 -2.25 13.54
CA ASP A 9 -6.89 -2.95 14.44
C ASP A 9 -8.36 -2.48 14.29
N PRO A 10 -8.66 -1.17 14.19
CA PRO A 10 -10.03 -0.70 13.94
C PRO A 10 -10.70 -1.32 12.70
N VAL A 11 -9.94 -1.60 11.64
CA VAL A 11 -10.48 -2.22 10.41
C VAL A 11 -10.90 -3.66 10.70
N PHE A 12 -10.03 -4.45 11.32
CA PHE A 12 -10.34 -5.84 11.68
C PHE A 12 -11.40 -5.96 12.78
N GLN A 13 -11.58 -4.91 13.59
CA GLN A 13 -12.66 -4.79 14.57
C GLN A 13 -14.00 -4.33 13.96
N GLY A 14 -14.07 -4.10 12.64
CA GLY A 14 -15.29 -3.71 11.94
C GLY A 14 -15.66 -2.22 12.09
N LYS A 15 -14.74 -1.35 12.53
CA LYS A 15 -15.00 0.11 12.59
C LYS A 15 -14.94 0.78 11.22
N TYR A 16 -14.33 0.11 10.24
CA TYR A 16 -14.32 0.53 8.85
C TYR A 16 -14.91 -0.59 8.01
N GLU A 17 -15.93 -0.27 7.24
CA GLU A 17 -16.55 -1.22 6.33
C GLU A 17 -16.35 -0.74 4.90
N ARG A 18 -16.11 -1.71 4.01
CA ARG A 18 -15.99 -1.43 2.59
C ARG A 18 -17.34 -0.97 2.04
N THR A 19 -17.34 0.17 1.37
CA THR A 19 -18.51 0.70 0.67
C THR A 19 -18.92 -0.25 -0.45
N ARG A 20 -20.20 -0.67 -0.43
CA ARG A 20 -20.76 -1.56 -1.45
C ARG A 20 -20.81 -0.85 -2.81
N ARG A 21 -20.31 -1.52 -3.85
CA ARG A 21 -20.31 -1.04 -5.24
C ARG A 21 -20.07 -2.18 -6.22
N THR A 22 -20.29 -1.91 -7.50
CA THR A 22 -20.16 -2.88 -8.61
C THR A 22 -18.94 -2.65 -9.50
N PHE A 23 -18.15 -1.61 -9.23
CA PHE A 23 -16.97 -1.24 -10.01
C PHE A 23 -15.68 -1.32 -9.17
N CYS A 24 -14.57 -1.53 -9.85
CA CYS A 24 -13.23 -1.57 -9.27
C CYS A 24 -12.75 -0.14 -8.94
N VAL A 25 -12.23 0.06 -7.73
CA VAL A 25 -11.57 1.33 -7.34
C VAL A 25 -10.09 1.10 -7.14
N ILE A 26 -9.29 1.94 -7.79
CA ILE A 26 -7.85 1.99 -7.62
C ILE A 26 -7.51 3.13 -6.66
N LEU A 27 -6.72 2.85 -5.63
CA LEU A 27 -6.10 3.88 -4.81
C LEU A 27 -4.70 4.19 -5.36
N TYR A 28 -4.50 5.40 -5.86
CA TYR A 28 -3.18 5.94 -6.17
C TYR A 28 -2.66 6.73 -4.98
N ALA A 29 -1.58 6.26 -4.37
CA ALA A 29 -1.05 6.80 -3.13
C ALA A 29 0.48 6.74 -3.11
N PRO A 30 1.15 7.70 -3.77
CA PRO A 30 2.61 7.76 -3.82
C PRO A 30 3.20 8.28 -2.50
N THR A 31 4.46 7.95 -2.22
CA THR A 31 5.23 8.63 -1.16
C THR A 31 5.45 10.12 -1.49
N HIS A 32 5.86 10.95 -0.53
CA HIS A 32 6.00 12.42 -0.73
C HIS A 32 7.21 12.89 -1.57
N GLY A 33 7.88 11.99 -2.29
CA GLY A 33 8.97 12.38 -3.18
C GLY A 33 10.21 12.98 -2.51
N ALA A 34 10.44 12.82 -1.19
CA ALA A 34 11.69 13.27 -0.57
C ALA A 34 12.93 12.59 -1.15
N ILE A 35 12.75 11.37 -1.65
CA ILE A 35 13.72 10.68 -2.50
C ILE A 35 13.04 10.48 -3.86
N PRO A 36 13.26 11.36 -4.86
CA PRO A 36 12.50 11.35 -6.11
C PRO A 36 12.62 10.04 -6.90
N VAL A 37 13.76 9.36 -6.80
CA VAL A 37 14.03 8.12 -7.55
C VAL A 37 13.23 6.91 -7.05
N VAL A 38 12.71 6.93 -5.82
CA VAL A 38 11.90 5.84 -5.23
C VAL A 38 10.41 6.15 -5.18
N SER A 39 10.01 7.35 -5.58
CA SER A 39 8.64 7.83 -5.47
C SER A 39 7.98 7.99 -6.84
N LEU A 40 6.68 7.72 -6.93
CA LEU A 40 5.85 7.97 -8.11
C LEU A 40 5.40 9.43 -8.20
N ASP A 41 5.51 10.16 -7.09
CA ASP A 41 5.07 11.53 -6.95
C ASP A 41 5.86 12.45 -7.90
N GLY A 42 5.14 13.09 -8.82
CA GLY A 42 5.71 13.90 -9.91
C GLY A 42 6.21 13.09 -11.13
N ARG A 43 6.01 11.77 -11.15
CA ARG A 43 6.49 10.87 -12.23
C ARG A 43 5.39 10.04 -12.88
N PHE A 44 4.35 9.69 -12.12
CA PHE A 44 3.24 8.87 -12.60
C PHE A 44 2.01 9.69 -13.04
N GLU A 45 1.94 10.98 -12.70
CA GLU A 45 0.76 11.83 -12.90
C GLU A 45 0.36 11.96 -14.37
N GLN A 46 1.34 11.92 -15.28
CA GLN A 46 1.09 11.92 -16.72
C GLN A 46 0.25 10.72 -17.21
N TYR A 47 0.22 9.62 -16.46
CA TYR A 47 -0.52 8.40 -16.80
C TYR A 47 -1.91 8.35 -16.15
N LEU A 48 -2.20 9.20 -15.16
CA LEU A 48 -3.46 9.18 -14.42
C LEU A 48 -4.68 9.46 -15.30
N PRO A 49 -4.66 10.46 -16.22
CA PRO A 49 -5.82 10.71 -17.10
C PRO A 49 -6.20 9.48 -17.93
N HIS A 50 -5.21 8.77 -18.48
CA HIS A 50 -5.45 7.55 -19.24
C HIS A 50 -5.93 6.39 -18.37
N LEU A 51 -5.49 6.32 -17.11
CA LEU A 51 -5.97 5.30 -16.18
C LEU A 51 -7.44 5.53 -15.80
N GLU A 52 -7.82 6.80 -15.63
CA GLU A 52 -9.17 7.24 -15.28
C GLU A 52 -10.20 7.01 -16.40
N GLU A 53 -9.75 6.82 -17.65
CA GLU A 53 -10.63 6.39 -18.75
C GLU A 53 -11.21 4.98 -18.52
N TYR A 54 -10.52 4.14 -17.74
CA TYR A 54 -10.88 2.73 -17.55
C TYR A 54 -11.28 2.38 -16.10
N TYR A 55 -10.83 3.17 -15.13
CA TYR A 55 -10.99 2.86 -13.70
C TYR A 55 -11.39 4.08 -12.89
N VAL A 56 -12.09 3.84 -11.78
CA VAL A 56 -12.27 4.87 -10.77
C VAL A 56 -11.00 4.96 -9.93
N VAL A 57 -10.28 6.07 -10.05
CA VAL A 57 -9.02 6.33 -9.33
C VAL A 57 -9.26 7.30 -8.19
N VAL A 58 -8.93 6.88 -6.96
CA VAL A 58 -8.89 7.73 -5.77
C VAL A 58 -7.45 8.18 -5.57
N HIS A 59 -7.24 9.50 -5.54
CA HIS A 59 -5.94 10.11 -5.35
C HIS A 59 -5.72 10.41 -3.87
N ALA A 60 -4.61 9.94 -3.32
CA ALA A 60 -4.24 10.19 -1.95
C ALA A 60 -2.76 10.61 -1.86
N PRO A 61 -2.43 11.85 -2.26
CA PRO A 61 -1.07 12.37 -2.15
C PRO A 61 -0.65 12.46 -0.67
N HIS A 62 0.65 12.32 -0.42
CA HIS A 62 1.18 12.27 0.94
C HIS A 62 0.94 13.58 1.73
N PRO A 63 0.64 13.51 3.05
CA PRO A 63 0.32 14.68 3.89
C PRO A 63 1.36 15.81 3.89
N ALA A 64 2.64 15.47 3.73
CA ALA A 64 3.74 16.45 3.65
C ALA A 64 3.63 17.43 2.46
N ARG A 65 2.83 17.11 1.43
CA ARG A 65 2.49 18.03 0.34
C ARG A 65 1.34 18.98 0.66
N VAL A 66 0.63 18.77 1.77
CA VAL A 66 -0.64 19.46 2.09
C VAL A 66 -0.47 20.54 3.16
N THR A 67 0.68 21.20 3.19
CA THR A 67 0.83 22.46 3.93
C THR A 67 0.01 23.55 3.25
N GLY A 68 -1.28 23.66 3.60
CA GLY A 68 -2.14 24.79 3.21
C GLY A 68 -3.59 24.47 2.82
N GLN A 69 -3.97 23.21 2.59
CA GLN A 69 -5.36 22.86 2.27
C GLN A 69 -6.07 22.27 3.49
N LYS A 70 -7.17 22.90 3.92
CA LYS A 70 -7.94 22.52 5.12
C LYS A 70 -8.58 21.11 5.09
N ASN A 71 -8.49 20.37 3.97
CA ASN A 71 -9.09 19.04 3.80
C ASN A 71 -8.28 18.07 2.88
N GLY A 72 -7.01 18.36 2.54
CA GLY A 72 -6.30 17.62 1.48
C GLY A 72 -5.33 16.55 1.98
N GLY A 73 -5.30 15.39 1.33
CA GLY A 73 -4.18 14.42 1.33
C GLY A 73 -3.90 13.66 2.62
N GLN A 74 -4.93 13.04 3.20
CA GLN A 74 -4.71 11.81 3.94
C GLN A 74 -5.21 10.65 3.06
N VAL A 75 -4.41 9.58 2.91
CA VAL A 75 -5.00 8.26 2.66
C VAL A 75 -5.88 8.03 3.88
N THR A 76 -7.18 8.27 3.74
CA THR A 76 -8.09 7.92 4.82
C THR A 76 -8.08 6.41 4.94
N MET A 77 -8.14 5.89 6.16
CA MET A 77 -8.30 4.45 6.37
C MET A 77 -9.47 3.90 5.54
N GLN A 78 -10.52 4.71 5.37
CA GLN A 78 -11.65 4.41 4.51
C GLN A 78 -11.26 4.28 3.02
N ALA A 79 -10.44 5.18 2.46
CA ALA A 79 -9.98 5.06 1.07
C ALA A 79 -9.20 3.77 0.82
N LEU A 80 -8.34 3.38 1.77
CA LEU A 80 -7.64 2.10 1.70
C LEU A 80 -8.61 0.92 1.82
N VAL A 81 -9.49 0.91 2.81
CA VAL A 81 -10.52 -0.13 3.02
C VAL A 81 -11.42 -0.27 1.81
N ASP A 82 -11.77 0.85 1.19
CA ASP A 82 -12.56 0.88 -0.02
C ASP A 82 -11.78 0.32 -1.20
N ALA A 83 -10.50 0.64 -1.42
CA ALA A 83 -9.75 0.25 -2.60
C ALA A 83 -9.80 -1.26 -2.93
N ASP A 84 -9.93 -1.60 -4.21
CA ASP A 84 -9.74 -2.96 -4.73
C ASP A 84 -8.27 -3.24 -5.01
N ILE A 85 -7.57 -2.23 -5.54
CA ILE A 85 -6.16 -2.31 -5.93
C ILE A 85 -5.47 -1.04 -5.45
N VAL A 86 -4.22 -1.16 -5.04
CA VAL A 86 -3.37 -0.01 -4.66
C VAL A 86 -2.25 0.14 -5.68
N ILE A 87 -2.09 1.34 -6.23
CA ILE A 87 -0.89 1.76 -6.95
C ILE A 87 -0.08 2.65 -5.99
N THR A 88 1.10 2.17 -5.62
CA THR A 88 2.01 2.88 -4.71
C THR A 88 3.45 2.50 -5.03
N ASP A 89 4.38 3.04 -4.24
CA ASP A 89 5.82 2.84 -4.36
C ASP A 89 6.41 2.30 -3.05
N ALA A 90 7.64 2.70 -2.70
CA ALA A 90 8.38 2.18 -1.57
C ALA A 90 8.00 2.86 -0.24
N GLY A 91 6.71 2.78 0.12
CA GLY A 91 6.14 3.36 1.34
C GLY A 91 5.40 2.36 2.22
N SER A 92 5.09 2.75 3.45
CA SER A 92 4.43 1.88 4.43
C SER A 92 3.05 1.39 4.00
N LEU A 93 2.41 2.08 3.05
CA LEU A 93 1.11 1.71 2.50
C LEU A 93 1.13 0.34 1.80
N VAL A 94 2.28 -0.11 1.30
CA VAL A 94 2.45 -1.47 0.76
C VAL A 94 2.06 -2.51 1.80
N TYR A 95 2.63 -2.40 3.00
CA TYR A 95 2.36 -3.34 4.09
C TYR A 95 0.92 -3.22 4.58
N GLU A 96 0.36 -2.00 4.64
CA GLU A 96 -1.02 -1.78 5.04
C GLU A 96 -2.02 -2.39 4.04
N ALA A 97 -1.76 -2.25 2.75
CA ALA A 97 -2.57 -2.85 1.69
C ALA A 97 -2.53 -4.38 1.75
N TRP A 98 -1.33 -4.97 1.83
CA TRP A 98 -1.17 -6.41 1.89
C TRP A 98 -1.76 -7.02 3.17
N ALA A 99 -1.66 -6.32 4.30
CA ALA A 99 -2.30 -6.76 5.54
C ALA A 99 -3.82 -6.86 5.43
N LEU A 100 -4.42 -6.00 4.60
CA LEU A 100 -5.85 -6.00 4.28
C LEU A 100 -6.21 -6.90 3.09
N GLY A 101 -5.25 -7.70 2.58
CA GLY A 101 -5.45 -8.59 1.44
C GLY A 101 -5.61 -7.87 0.10
N LYS A 102 -5.15 -6.62 -0.01
CA LYS A 102 -5.31 -5.80 -1.21
C LYS A 102 -4.07 -5.96 -2.11
N PRO A 103 -4.24 -6.28 -3.40
CA PRO A 103 -3.13 -6.31 -4.33
C PRO A 103 -2.49 -4.93 -4.49
N VAL A 104 -1.16 -4.93 -4.59
CA VAL A 104 -0.36 -3.75 -4.90
C VAL A 104 0.26 -3.90 -6.28
N VAL A 105 0.07 -2.89 -7.13
CA VAL A 105 0.69 -2.79 -8.46
C VAL A 105 1.74 -1.69 -8.43
N PHE A 106 2.99 -2.07 -8.68
CA PHE A 106 4.15 -1.19 -8.68
C PHE A 106 4.50 -0.77 -10.12
N PRO A 107 4.48 0.53 -10.44
CA PRO A 107 5.06 1.07 -11.68
C PRO A 107 6.60 0.99 -11.65
N SER A 108 7.14 -0.22 -11.70
CA SER A 108 8.54 -0.52 -11.39
C SER A 108 9.53 0.09 -12.38
N TRP A 109 9.09 0.36 -13.62
CA TRP A 109 9.89 1.11 -14.59
C TRP A 109 10.25 2.53 -14.13
N LEU A 110 9.51 3.08 -13.16
CA LEU A 110 9.82 4.37 -12.56
C LEU A 110 10.70 4.19 -11.31
N THR A 111 10.35 3.26 -10.42
CA THR A 111 10.89 3.29 -9.06
C THR A 111 11.96 2.23 -8.77
N LYS A 112 12.03 1.13 -9.53
CA LYS A 112 12.83 -0.05 -9.18
C LYS A 112 14.31 0.26 -9.01
N GLU A 113 14.93 0.92 -9.98
CA GLU A 113 16.36 1.26 -9.91
C GLU A 113 16.68 2.15 -8.71
N GLY A 114 15.83 3.14 -8.44
CA GLY A 114 15.97 4.00 -7.27
C GLY A 114 15.87 3.22 -5.97
N VAL A 115 14.89 2.32 -5.86
CA VAL A 115 14.68 1.52 -4.64
C VAL A 115 15.88 0.62 -4.37
N LEU A 116 16.38 -0.08 -5.39
CA LEU A 116 17.56 -0.95 -5.26
C LEU A 116 18.83 -0.15 -4.93
N GLY A 117 18.94 1.09 -5.39
CA GLY A 117 20.08 1.96 -5.09
C GLY A 117 20.03 2.65 -3.73
N CYS A 118 18.84 2.96 -3.21
CA CYS A 118 18.67 3.76 -1.99
C CYS A 118 18.35 2.95 -0.73
N PHE A 119 17.72 1.79 -0.86
CA PHE A 119 17.14 1.05 0.28
C PHE A 119 17.80 -0.30 0.53
N SER A 120 19.12 -0.40 0.32
CA SER A 120 19.83 -1.68 0.43
C SER A 120 19.68 -2.33 1.82
N GLY A 121 19.37 -3.62 1.84
CA GLY A 121 19.11 -4.39 3.04
C GLY A 121 17.73 -4.18 3.66
N SER A 122 16.85 -3.38 3.03
CA SER A 122 15.49 -3.15 3.51
C SER A 122 14.48 -4.14 2.91
N PHE A 123 13.28 -4.15 3.48
CA PHE A 123 12.14 -4.87 2.91
C PHE A 123 11.72 -4.31 1.55
N GLU A 124 11.80 -3.00 1.33
CA GLU A 124 11.54 -2.38 0.03
C GLU A 124 12.52 -2.89 -1.04
N GLU A 125 13.82 -2.98 -0.74
CA GLU A 125 14.78 -3.59 -1.67
C GLU A 125 14.40 -5.05 -1.96
N GLN A 126 14.07 -5.83 -0.94
CA GLN A 126 13.65 -7.23 -1.13
C GLN A 126 12.41 -7.33 -2.05
N ILE A 127 11.37 -6.54 -1.79
CA ILE A 127 10.13 -6.51 -2.57
C ILE A 127 10.43 -6.24 -4.04
N TYR A 128 11.24 -5.22 -4.34
CA TYR A 128 11.56 -4.84 -5.72
C TYR A 128 12.56 -5.77 -6.40
N ARG A 129 13.53 -6.33 -5.65
CA ARG A 129 14.53 -7.27 -6.17
C ARG A 129 13.88 -8.59 -6.54
N GLU A 130 13.04 -9.10 -5.66
CA GLU A 130 12.41 -10.40 -5.81
C GLU A 130 11.06 -10.33 -6.53
N GLU A 131 10.56 -9.13 -6.84
CA GLU A 131 9.28 -8.88 -7.51
C GLU A 131 8.10 -9.50 -6.76
N ILE A 132 7.96 -9.14 -5.48
CA ILE A 132 6.85 -9.54 -4.61
C ILE A 132 5.70 -8.55 -4.80
N GLY A 133 4.52 -9.00 -5.21
CA GLY A 133 3.48 -8.12 -5.74
C GLY A 133 3.48 -8.06 -7.26
N TYR A 134 2.74 -7.11 -7.81
CA TYR A 134 2.62 -6.95 -9.25
C TYR A 134 3.55 -5.85 -9.75
N HIS A 135 4.72 -6.23 -10.27
CA HIS A 135 5.74 -5.30 -10.77
C HIS A 135 5.62 -5.09 -12.27
N ALA A 136 5.12 -3.92 -12.68
CA ALA A 136 4.99 -3.56 -14.08
C ALA A 136 6.28 -2.98 -14.66
N THR A 137 6.64 -3.36 -15.89
CA THR A 137 7.83 -2.87 -16.60
C THR A 137 7.57 -1.71 -17.55
N ASP A 138 6.30 -1.40 -17.81
CA ASP A 138 5.84 -0.25 -18.58
C ASP A 138 4.33 -0.01 -18.33
N TYR A 139 3.75 1.00 -18.96
CA TYR A 139 2.34 1.34 -18.77
C TYR A 139 1.37 0.26 -19.29
N ASN A 140 1.66 -0.40 -20.41
CA ASN A 140 0.81 -1.47 -20.93
C ASN A 140 0.85 -2.70 -20.02
N ASP A 141 2.03 -2.99 -19.47
CA ASP A 141 2.21 -4.01 -18.44
C ASP A 141 1.45 -3.68 -17.16
N LEU A 142 1.43 -2.39 -16.74
CA LEU A 142 0.62 -1.94 -15.62
C LEU A 142 -0.87 -2.23 -15.84
N LEU A 143 -1.41 -1.94 -17.02
CA LEU A 143 -2.81 -2.27 -17.33
C LEU A 143 -3.09 -3.78 -17.28
N ARG A 144 -2.13 -4.62 -17.71
CA ARG A 144 -2.22 -6.08 -17.58
C ARG A 144 -2.21 -6.52 -16.11
N HIS A 145 -1.35 -5.94 -15.30
CA HIS A 145 -1.25 -6.20 -13.88
C HIS A 145 -2.50 -5.77 -13.12
N LEU A 146 -3.09 -4.62 -13.44
CA LEU A 146 -4.35 -4.17 -12.86
C LEU A 146 -5.49 -5.15 -13.15
N LYS A 147 -5.60 -5.64 -14.39
CA LYS A 147 -6.60 -6.67 -14.73
C LYS A 147 -6.37 -7.96 -13.96
N ARG A 148 -5.13 -8.41 -13.83
CA ARG A 148 -4.79 -9.62 -13.05
C ARG A 148 -5.10 -9.42 -11.57
N ALA A 149 -4.72 -8.29 -10.98
CA ALA A 149 -5.03 -7.94 -9.60
C ALA A 149 -6.53 -7.89 -9.33
N ALA A 150 -7.34 -7.34 -10.26
CA ALA A 150 -8.79 -7.33 -10.14
C ALA A 150 -9.42 -8.74 -10.16
N LEU A 151 -8.83 -9.66 -10.93
CA LEU A 151 -9.35 -11.03 -11.09
C LEU A 151 -8.88 -11.99 -9.99
N PHE A 152 -7.62 -11.88 -9.58
CA PHE A 152 -6.96 -12.86 -8.72
C PHE A 152 -6.66 -12.32 -7.32
N GLY A 153 -6.78 -11.01 -7.10
CA GLY A 153 -6.46 -10.40 -5.81
C GLY A 153 -4.96 -10.31 -5.56
N ILE A 154 -4.60 -10.27 -4.27
CA ILE A 154 -3.21 -10.27 -3.79
C ILE A 154 -2.47 -11.55 -4.22
N ASP A 155 -1.18 -11.45 -4.54
CA ASP A 155 -0.38 -12.63 -4.91
C ASP A 155 0.10 -13.41 -3.66
N ASP A 156 0.31 -14.72 -3.83
CA ASP A 156 0.69 -15.63 -2.74
C ASP A 156 2.04 -15.27 -2.09
N ARG A 157 2.97 -14.65 -2.83
CA ARG A 157 4.26 -14.22 -2.27
C ARG A 157 4.07 -12.98 -1.41
N ALA A 158 3.24 -12.02 -1.82
CA ALA A 158 2.87 -10.89 -0.97
C ALA A 158 2.13 -11.34 0.30
N VAL A 159 1.21 -12.32 0.19
CA VAL A 159 0.55 -12.93 1.36
C VAL A 159 1.61 -13.53 2.29
N SER A 160 2.49 -14.40 1.76
CA SER A 160 3.53 -15.05 2.55
C SER A 160 4.52 -14.05 3.18
N PHE A 161 4.80 -12.96 2.48
CA PHE A 161 5.68 -11.90 2.94
C PHE A 161 5.03 -11.11 4.08
N ILE A 162 3.77 -10.68 3.92
CA ILE A 162 3.11 -9.88 4.95
C ILE A 162 2.79 -10.69 6.20
N GLU A 163 2.53 -11.99 6.11
CA GLU A 163 2.31 -12.84 7.30
C GLU A 163 3.57 -12.92 8.19
N GLN A 164 4.78 -12.74 7.65
CA GLN A 164 6.01 -12.69 8.45
C GLN A 164 6.16 -11.38 9.23
N ILE A 165 5.55 -10.29 8.73
CA ILE A 165 5.63 -8.95 9.33
C ILE A 165 4.43 -8.67 10.24
N PHE A 166 3.23 -8.98 9.75
CA PHE A 166 1.96 -8.79 10.43
C PHE A 166 1.06 -10.03 10.31
N PRO A 167 1.32 -11.02 11.19
CA PRO A 167 0.64 -12.31 11.14
C PRO A 167 -0.85 -12.18 11.52
N VAL A 168 -1.66 -13.05 10.93
CA VAL A 168 -3.13 -13.06 11.09
C VAL A 168 -3.58 -13.10 12.55
N GLU A 169 -2.84 -13.77 13.45
CA GLU A 169 -3.19 -13.90 14.86
C GLU A 169 -3.13 -12.57 15.64
N LEU A 170 -2.45 -11.56 15.08
CA LEU A 170 -2.35 -10.22 15.68
C LEU A 170 -3.37 -9.22 15.10
N ARG A 171 -4.08 -9.57 14.02
CA ARG A 171 -5.02 -8.66 13.35
C ARG A 171 -6.22 -8.36 14.26
N GLY A 172 -6.46 -7.07 14.53
CA GLY A 172 -7.56 -6.61 15.39
C GLY A 172 -7.25 -6.57 16.88
N ARG A 173 -6.07 -7.04 17.30
CA ARG A 173 -5.64 -7.14 18.69
C ARG A 173 -4.18 -6.75 18.93
N SER A 174 -3.53 -6.13 17.94
CA SER A 174 -2.12 -5.75 18.05
C SER A 174 -1.88 -4.77 19.20
N GLY A 175 -2.80 -3.82 19.38
CA GLY A 175 -2.76 -2.84 20.48
C GLY A 175 -2.92 -3.48 21.84
N GLU A 176 -3.82 -4.46 21.97
CA GLU A 176 -4.01 -5.22 23.21
C GLU A 176 -2.76 -6.04 23.56
N VAL A 177 -2.21 -6.77 22.59
CA VAL A 177 -0.98 -7.57 22.78
C VAL A 177 0.19 -6.67 23.19
N THR A 178 0.35 -5.53 22.52
CA THR A 178 1.41 -4.55 22.84
C THR A 178 1.23 -3.99 24.25
N ALA A 179 0.02 -3.58 24.64
CA ALA A 179 -0.27 -3.08 25.98
C ALA A 179 0.00 -4.12 27.07
N ASN A 180 -0.38 -5.38 26.82
CA ASN A 180 -0.13 -6.49 27.74
C ASN A 180 1.37 -6.81 27.89
N LEU A 181 2.17 -6.61 26.85
CA LEU A 181 3.63 -6.75 26.94
C LEU A 181 4.26 -5.62 27.75
N LEU A 182 3.88 -4.37 27.49
CA LEU A 182 4.43 -3.21 28.21
C LEU A 182 4.17 -3.28 29.72
N ARG A 183 2.96 -3.70 30.14
CA ARG A 183 2.63 -3.92 31.56
C ARG A 183 3.52 -4.94 32.27
N ARG A 184 4.19 -5.85 31.54
CA ARG A 184 5.12 -6.82 32.13
C ARG A 184 6.48 -6.20 32.48
N PHE A 185 6.83 -5.07 31.86
CA PHE A 185 8.07 -4.32 32.11
C PHE A 185 7.89 -3.19 33.14
N GLU A 186 6.67 -2.90 33.56
CA GLU A 186 6.36 -1.99 34.69
C GLU A 186 6.47 -2.70 36.06
N LYS A 187 7.04 -3.91 36.11
CA LYS A 187 7.39 -4.63 37.35
C LYS A 187 8.87 -4.50 37.64
#